data_AF-A0A5J4TNF0-F1
#
_entry.id   AF-A0A5J4TNF0-F1
#
_cell.length_a   1.000
_cell.length_b   1.000
_cell.length_c   1.000
_cell.angle_alpha   90.00
_cell.angle_beta   90.00
_cell.angle_gamma   90.00
#
_symmetry.space_group_name_H-M   'P 1'
#
loop_
_entity.id
_entity.type
_entity.pdbx_description
1 polymer ?
#
loop_
_entity_poly.entity_id
_entity_poly.type
_entity_poly.pdbx_seq_one_letter_code
_entity_poly.pdbx_strand_id
1 'polypeptide(L)'
;MNNPFLMFLISNETKFMRIYQRTMQLNKRKVNTYFGKPLNKDDKSICNSQWISVLEPLSVASTIKLKWREQYINDDQYKKITAQFGDDALKTIYYDLCQGTDFISQWIEQVFEEAKQVALDNKYDNQDIPYNQCVSIIGFNSSRFDQALFSKYLHNDKWTIQSYIGTMGQGKQIVVEHKQTHQTDQSAQTQRVQQIKFIDAMNYTQPTDLANFAKDFGNKDNESKGLFQYEGITYDNYNYELNKSQPFSIRAFDSQFKNKTMSDDDYQLYLSDAKNYATRQDYLQHYNELDTQIMIQPLDNLINWFYQFNVDMLSFMSLAANANAIKYAIAYKDFHLNVNYPQQSKKSTPFILSQSNWNLKVIGYNIQDKQKHRKTNNNVTINDYDYYKDLFERQ
;
A
#
# COMPACT_ATOMS: atom_id res chain seq x y z
N MET A 1 3.32 -30.79 13.25
CA MET A 1 2.14 -29.98 13.63
C MET A 1 2.53 -28.52 13.56
N ASN A 2 2.05 -27.80 12.55
CA ASN A 2 2.33 -26.37 12.35
C ASN A 2 1.62 -25.57 13.43
N ASN A 3 2.39 -25.01 14.37
CA ASN A 3 1.87 -24.22 15.48
C ASN A 3 1.81 -22.72 15.05
N PRO A 4 0.62 -22.07 15.07
CA PRO A 4 0.46 -20.67 14.67
C PRO A 4 1.20 -19.65 15.58
N PHE A 5 1.89 -20.11 16.62
CA PHE A 5 2.73 -19.27 17.48
C PHE A 5 4.14 -18.96 16.95
N LEU A 6 4.60 -19.63 15.88
CA LEU A 6 5.93 -19.38 15.31
C LEU A 6 6.03 -18.04 14.55
N MET A 7 4.93 -17.28 14.44
CA MET A 7 4.84 -16.04 13.68
C MET A 7 5.11 -14.77 14.51
N PHE A 8 5.66 -14.91 15.73
CA PHE A 8 5.77 -13.79 16.68
C PHE A 8 7.18 -13.36 17.07
N LEU A 9 8.23 -14.04 16.65
CA LEU A 9 9.59 -13.68 17.07
C LEU A 9 10.61 -14.12 16.02
N ILE A 10 10.84 -13.34 14.97
CA ILE A 10 11.99 -13.60 14.08
C ILE A 10 12.68 -12.34 13.54
N SER A 11 13.92 -12.22 14.04
CA SER A 11 15.13 -11.58 13.51
C SER A 11 15.32 -10.07 13.67
N ASN A 12 16.39 -9.78 14.41
CA ASN A 12 16.99 -8.48 14.69
C ASN A 12 17.73 -7.84 13.51
N GLU A 13 17.74 -8.43 12.31
CA GLU A 13 18.82 -8.10 11.36
C GLU A 13 18.44 -7.66 9.95
N THR A 14 17.16 -7.49 9.60
CA THR A 14 16.86 -6.87 8.30
C THR A 14 15.50 -6.19 8.29
N LYS A 15 15.53 -4.85 8.25
CA LYS A 15 14.36 -4.07 7.86
C LYS A 15 13.98 -4.42 6.44
N PHE A 16 12.70 -4.65 6.24
CA PHE A 16 12.21 -5.05 4.94
C PHE A 16 12.38 -3.94 3.90
N MET A 17 13.15 -4.24 2.88
CA MET A 17 13.26 -3.53 1.61
C MET A 17 11.92 -3.57 0.85
N ARG A 18 11.60 -2.49 0.13
CA ARG A 18 10.25 -2.21 -0.40
C ARG A 18 10.31 -1.50 -1.75
N ILE A 19 9.21 -1.61 -2.49
CA ILE A 19 8.94 -0.83 -3.69
C ILE A 19 7.80 0.14 -3.35
N TYR A 20 8.06 1.44 -3.40
CA TYR A 20 7.07 2.48 -3.21
C TYR A 20 6.58 2.93 -4.58
N GLN A 21 5.28 2.79 -4.85
CA GLN A 21 4.69 3.08 -6.15
C GLN A 21 3.76 4.27 -6.06
N ARG A 22 3.76 5.10 -7.10
CA ARG A 22 2.62 5.97 -7.39
C ARG A 22 2.29 5.90 -8.87
N THR A 23 1.03 5.65 -9.18
CA THR A 23 0.52 5.84 -10.55
C THR A 23 -0.10 7.23 -10.58
N MET A 24 0.36 8.11 -11.46
CA MET A 24 -0.14 9.48 -11.47
C MET A 24 -0.39 9.98 -12.88
N GLN A 25 -1.45 10.78 -12.95
CA GLN A 25 -2.11 11.31 -14.13
C GLN A 25 -2.92 10.31 -14.93
N LEU A 26 -4.21 10.66 -15.03
CA LEU A 26 -5.20 9.92 -15.76
C LEU A 26 -5.64 10.76 -16.94
N ASN A 27 -5.25 10.32 -18.12
CA ASN A 27 -5.76 10.88 -19.34
C ASN A 27 -7.19 10.37 -19.53
N LYS A 28 -8.15 11.30 -19.64
CA LYS A 28 -9.48 10.96 -20.14
C LYS A 28 -9.37 10.68 -21.63
N ARG A 29 -9.52 9.42 -22.01
CA ARG A 29 -9.71 9.01 -23.39
C ARG A 29 -11.21 8.89 -23.66
N LYS A 30 -11.71 9.58 -24.67
CA LYS A 30 -13.09 9.38 -25.15
C LYS A 30 -13.11 8.16 -26.04
N VAL A 31 -13.75 7.09 -25.59
CA VAL A 31 -13.94 5.88 -26.39
C VAL A 31 -15.39 5.87 -26.87
N ASN A 32 -15.57 5.73 -28.18
CA ASN A 32 -16.89 5.46 -28.74
C ASN A 32 -17.15 3.96 -28.66
N THR A 33 -18.15 3.57 -27.87
CA THR A 33 -18.51 2.16 -27.72
C THR A 33 -19.76 1.91 -28.53
N TYR A 34 -19.64 1.10 -29.58
CA TYR A 34 -20.76 0.70 -30.43
C TYR A 34 -21.47 -0.50 -29.80
N PHE A 35 -22.75 -0.35 -29.47
CA PHE A 35 -23.62 -1.46 -29.09
C PHE A 35 -24.60 -1.74 -30.25
N GLY A 36 -24.38 -2.83 -31.01
CA GLY A 36 -25.25 -3.21 -32.12
C GLY A 36 -24.59 -4.11 -33.18
N LYS A 37 -25.40 -4.60 -34.14
CA LYS A 37 -24.94 -5.42 -35.28
C LYS A 37 -24.10 -4.58 -36.27
N PRO A 38 -23.13 -5.18 -37.00
CA PRO A 38 -22.35 -4.48 -38.02
C PRO A 38 -23.25 -3.88 -39.11
N LEU A 39 -22.86 -2.72 -39.63
CA LEU A 39 -23.59 -1.96 -40.64
C LEU A 39 -23.87 -2.81 -41.89
N ASN A 40 -25.13 -3.18 -42.10
CA ASN A 40 -25.63 -3.54 -43.41
C ASN A 40 -26.17 -2.25 -44.06
N LYS A 41 -25.75 -1.94 -45.30
CA LYS A 41 -26.07 -0.66 -45.97
C LYS A 41 -27.58 -0.39 -46.11
N ASP A 42 -28.41 -1.43 -45.91
CA ASP A 42 -29.85 -1.40 -46.11
C ASP A 42 -30.66 -1.27 -44.80
N ASP A 43 -30.03 -1.30 -43.63
CA ASP A 43 -30.75 -1.26 -42.34
C ASP A 43 -30.53 0.07 -41.60
N LYS A 44 -31.56 0.93 -41.61
CA LYS A 44 -31.57 2.26 -40.96
C LYS A 44 -31.95 2.21 -39.47
N SER A 45 -31.71 1.09 -38.77
CA SER A 45 -31.98 1.03 -37.34
C SER A 45 -31.04 1.98 -36.58
N ILE A 46 -31.63 2.87 -35.78
CA ILE A 46 -30.95 3.92 -35.00
C ILE A 46 -29.85 3.29 -34.11
N CYS A 47 -28.60 3.73 -34.30
CA CYS A 47 -27.48 3.35 -33.46
C CYS A 47 -27.39 4.28 -32.24
N ASN A 48 -27.36 3.71 -31.03
CA ASN A 48 -27.00 4.44 -29.81
C ASN A 48 -25.48 4.32 -29.60
N SER A 49 -24.72 5.31 -30.05
CA SER A 49 -23.30 5.45 -29.65
C SER A 49 -23.23 6.12 -28.28
N GLN A 50 -22.62 5.47 -27.29
CA GLN A 50 -22.30 6.10 -26.02
C GLN A 50 -20.81 6.43 -25.96
N TRP A 51 -20.51 7.69 -25.64
CA TRP A 51 -19.16 8.16 -25.35
C TRP A 51 -18.83 7.79 -23.90
N ILE A 52 -17.90 6.86 -23.72
CA ILE A 52 -17.39 6.50 -22.39
C ILE A 52 -16.04 7.20 -22.22
N SER A 53 -15.86 7.87 -21.07
CA SER A 53 -14.55 8.40 -20.68
C SER A 53 -13.79 7.28 -19.96
N VAL A 54 -12.70 6.81 -20.56
CA VAL A 54 -11.79 5.83 -19.97
C VAL A 54 -10.59 6.58 -19.40
N LEU A 55 -10.19 6.23 -18.18
CA LEU A 55 -8.99 6.78 -17.55
C LEU A 55 -7.81 5.89 -17.94
N GLU A 56 -6.80 6.48 -18.58
CA GLU A 56 -5.55 5.81 -18.94
C GLU A 56 -4.39 6.46 -18.20
N PRO A 57 -3.46 5.67 -17.64
CA PRO A 57 -2.29 6.22 -16.97
C PRO A 57 -1.41 6.98 -17.98
N LEU A 58 -0.91 8.15 -17.59
CA LEU A 58 0.06 8.92 -18.37
C LEU A 58 1.49 8.60 -17.96
N SER A 59 1.73 8.31 -16.68
CA SER A 59 3.04 7.95 -16.16
C SER A 59 2.95 7.12 -14.87
N VAL A 60 4.03 6.43 -14.56
CA VAL A 60 4.19 5.67 -13.32
C VAL A 60 5.62 5.84 -12.81
N ALA A 61 5.76 6.13 -11.52
CA ALA A 61 7.04 6.14 -10.84
C ALA A 61 7.04 5.10 -9.73
N SER A 62 8.20 4.51 -9.48
CA SER A 62 8.43 3.69 -8.30
C SER A 62 9.81 3.93 -7.75
N THR A 63 9.92 4.10 -6.43
CA THR A 63 11.21 4.13 -5.75
C THR A 63 11.39 2.81 -5.00
N ILE A 64 12.47 2.12 -5.31
CA ILE A 64 12.89 0.87 -4.69
C ILE A 64 13.94 1.20 -3.65
N LYS A 65 13.72 0.68 -2.44
CA LYS A 65 14.68 0.74 -1.34
C LYS A 65 15.33 -0.63 -1.22
N LEU A 66 16.65 -0.68 -1.34
CA LEU A 66 17.51 -1.88 -1.33
C LEU A 66 18.63 -1.76 -0.30
N LYS A 67 19.30 -2.86 0.04
CA LYS A 67 20.47 -2.81 0.93
C LYS A 67 21.63 -2.19 0.17
N TRP A 68 22.36 -1.24 0.77
CA TRP A 68 23.53 -0.68 0.10
C TRP A 68 24.60 -1.76 -0.12
N ARG A 69 25.16 -1.81 -1.33
CA ARG A 69 26.20 -2.76 -1.75
C ARG A 69 27.26 -2.02 -2.56
N GLU A 70 28.51 -2.49 -2.49
CA GLU A 70 29.63 -1.86 -3.20
C GLU A 70 29.43 -1.77 -4.71
N GLN A 71 28.70 -2.73 -5.29
CA GLN A 71 28.37 -2.74 -6.71
C GLN A 71 27.58 -1.50 -7.18
N TYR A 72 26.92 -0.78 -6.26
CA TYR A 72 26.14 0.43 -6.58
C TYR A 72 26.98 1.72 -6.54
N ILE A 73 28.24 1.67 -6.09
CA ILE A 73 29.07 2.88 -5.87
C ILE A 73 29.27 3.71 -7.14
N ASN A 74 29.35 3.05 -8.30
CA ASN A 74 29.60 3.71 -9.59
C ASN A 74 28.35 3.73 -10.49
N ASP A 75 27.17 3.48 -9.92
CA ASP A 75 25.90 3.48 -10.66
C ASP A 75 25.03 4.64 -10.21
N ASP A 76 24.94 5.65 -11.07
CA ASP A 76 24.20 6.90 -10.83
C ASP A 76 22.69 6.69 -10.64
N GLN A 77 22.16 5.49 -10.94
CA GLN A 77 20.76 5.15 -10.66
C GLN A 77 20.48 4.92 -9.17
N TYR A 78 21.52 4.71 -8.36
CA TYR A 78 21.40 4.41 -6.94
C TYR A 78 21.87 5.57 -6.08
N LYS A 79 20.97 6.09 -5.25
CA LYS A 79 21.27 7.09 -4.23
C LYS A 79 21.48 6.40 -2.89
N LYS A 80 22.68 6.55 -2.31
CA LYS A 80 22.95 6.08 -0.96
C LYS A 80 22.20 6.93 0.06
N ILE A 81 21.51 6.28 1.00
CA ILE A 81 20.90 6.92 2.16
C ILE A 81 21.34 6.21 3.43
N THR A 82 21.51 6.95 4.52
CA THR A 82 21.81 6.36 5.83
C THR A 82 20.51 6.18 6.60
N ALA A 83 20.18 4.94 6.91
CA ALA A 83 19.04 4.56 7.75
C ALA A 83 19.51 4.16 9.15
N GLN A 84 18.55 4.04 10.07
CA GLN A 84 18.82 3.69 11.47
C GLN A 84 19.56 2.35 11.67
N PHE A 85 19.52 1.43 10.69
CA PHE A 85 20.05 0.08 10.79
C PHE A 85 21.12 -0.23 9.73
N GLY A 86 21.64 0.80 9.07
CA GLY A 86 22.64 0.66 8.00
C GLY A 86 22.39 1.62 6.85
N ASP A 87 23.24 1.53 5.85
CA ASP A 87 23.06 2.27 4.61
C ASP A 87 22.14 1.50 3.66
N ASP A 88 21.17 2.21 3.10
CA ASP A 88 20.26 1.70 2.08
C ASP A 88 20.56 2.39 0.74
N ALA A 89 20.17 1.75 -0.36
CA ALA A 89 20.21 2.30 -1.70
C ALA A 89 18.78 2.62 -2.15
N LEU A 90 18.56 3.82 -2.66
CA LEU A 90 17.33 4.19 -3.36
C LEU A 90 17.56 4.16 -4.85
N LYS A 91 16.73 3.40 -5.56
CA LYS A 91 16.65 3.42 -7.02
C LYS A 91 15.27 3.88 -7.41
N THR A 92 15.17 4.88 -8.28
CA THR A 92 13.88 5.30 -8.82
C THR A 92 13.74 4.85 -10.27
N ILE A 93 12.61 4.25 -10.61
CA ILE A 93 12.24 3.88 -11.97
C ILE A 93 11.02 4.71 -12.39
N TYR A 94 11.03 5.17 -13.63
CA TYR A 94 9.98 6.00 -14.20
C TYR A 94 9.66 5.55 -15.63
N TYR A 95 8.36 5.42 -15.90
CA TYR A 95 7.85 5.09 -17.22
C TYR A 95 6.67 5.99 -17.56
N ASP A 96 6.56 6.38 -18.82
CA ASP A 96 5.45 7.21 -19.29
C ASP A 96 4.94 6.82 -20.67
N LEU A 97 3.79 7.39 -21.02
CA LEU A 97 3.13 7.15 -22.29
C LEU A 97 3.96 7.62 -23.50
N CYS A 98 4.89 8.56 -23.32
CA CYS A 98 5.78 9.01 -24.40
C CYS A 98 6.79 7.92 -24.81
N GLN A 99 7.08 6.98 -23.92
CA GLN A 99 7.97 5.83 -24.20
C GLN A 99 7.27 4.68 -24.95
N GLY A 100 5.93 4.68 -25.01
CA GLY A 100 5.13 3.64 -25.67
C GLY A 100 3.83 3.35 -24.94
N THR A 101 2.87 2.71 -25.61
CA THR A 101 1.57 2.36 -24.99
C THR A 101 1.66 1.15 -24.06
N ASP A 102 2.74 0.39 -24.14
CA ASP A 102 3.05 -0.78 -23.32
C ASP A 102 3.87 -0.44 -22.07
N PHE A 103 4.13 0.83 -21.78
CA PHE A 103 4.96 1.30 -20.67
C PHE A 103 4.55 0.73 -19.29
N ILE A 104 3.26 0.48 -19.06
CA ILE A 104 2.78 -0.15 -17.81
C ILE A 104 3.24 -1.62 -17.73
N SER A 105 3.26 -2.33 -18.85
CA SER A 105 3.76 -3.72 -18.88
C SER A 105 5.27 -3.75 -18.66
N GLN A 106 6.00 -2.83 -19.26
CA GLN A 106 7.45 -2.66 -19.04
C GLN A 106 7.75 -2.31 -17.58
N TRP A 107 6.97 -1.40 -16.98
CA TRP A 107 7.07 -1.06 -15.57
C TRP A 107 6.79 -2.27 -14.65
N ILE A 108 5.74 -3.06 -14.92
CA ILE A 108 5.45 -4.28 -14.14
C ILE A 108 6.63 -5.25 -14.23
N GLU A 109 7.18 -5.47 -15.43
CA GLU A 109 8.35 -6.32 -15.64
C GLU A 109 9.55 -5.84 -14.82
N GLN A 110 9.86 -4.55 -14.85
CA GLN A 110 10.94 -3.96 -14.05
C GLN A 110 10.68 -4.15 -12.54
N VAL A 111 9.46 -3.91 -12.07
CA VAL A 111 9.09 -4.10 -10.65
C VAL A 111 9.30 -5.55 -10.20
N PHE A 112 8.97 -6.53 -11.03
CA PHE A 112 9.24 -7.94 -10.73
C PHE A 112 10.73 -8.26 -10.68
N GLU A 113 11.55 -7.63 -11.54
CA GLU A 113 13.00 -7.79 -11.51
C GLU A 113 13.59 -7.22 -10.23
N GLU A 114 13.22 -5.98 -9.86
CA GLU A 114 13.67 -5.35 -8.61
C GLU A 114 13.20 -6.13 -7.38
N ALA A 115 12.00 -6.71 -7.44
CA ALA A 115 11.46 -7.54 -6.37
C ALA A 115 12.31 -8.81 -6.09
N LYS A 116 13.05 -9.32 -7.07
CA LYS A 116 14.01 -10.42 -6.84
C LYS A 116 15.12 -9.98 -5.91
N GLN A 117 15.70 -8.80 -6.16
CA GLN A 117 16.77 -8.26 -5.32
C GLN A 117 16.25 -7.90 -3.93
N VAL A 118 15.08 -7.26 -3.83
CA VAL A 118 14.42 -6.96 -2.55
C VAL A 118 14.19 -8.24 -1.73
N ALA A 119 13.73 -9.31 -2.37
CA ALA A 119 13.51 -10.59 -1.71
C ALA A 119 14.81 -11.23 -1.21
N LEU A 120 15.92 -11.09 -1.96
CA LEU A 120 17.24 -11.55 -1.54
C LEU A 120 17.74 -10.74 -0.34
N ASP A 121 17.60 -9.42 -0.38
CA ASP A 121 18.03 -8.53 0.69
C ASP A 121 17.23 -8.74 1.98
N ASN A 122 15.97 -9.14 1.88
CA ASN A 122 15.10 -9.42 3.04
C ASN A 122 15.24 -10.84 3.60
N LYS A 123 16.05 -11.71 2.98
CA LYS A 123 16.22 -13.08 3.46
C LYS A 123 16.93 -13.05 4.83
N TYR A 124 16.41 -13.83 5.78
CA TYR A 124 17.09 -14.04 7.06
C TYR A 124 18.39 -14.82 6.86
N ASP A 125 19.43 -14.48 7.65
CA ASP A 125 20.71 -15.18 7.65
C ASP A 125 20.55 -16.64 8.10
N ASN A 126 19.65 -16.88 9.06
CA ASN A 126 19.31 -18.23 9.49
C ASN A 126 18.44 -18.95 8.44
N GLN A 127 19.02 -19.99 7.84
CA GLN A 127 18.37 -20.79 6.79
C GLN A 127 17.23 -21.68 7.29
N ASP A 128 17.18 -21.97 8.59
CA ASP A 128 16.12 -22.79 9.20
C ASP A 128 14.81 -22.03 9.35
N ILE A 129 14.84 -20.71 9.15
CA ILE A 129 13.68 -19.86 9.22
C ILE A 129 12.95 -19.87 7.86
N PRO A 130 11.73 -20.40 7.79
CA PRO A 130 10.94 -20.33 6.57
C PRO A 130 10.60 -18.88 6.26
N TYR A 131 11.28 -18.31 5.26
CA TYR A 131 11.02 -16.98 4.75
C TYR A 131 10.06 -17.05 3.55
N ASN A 132 8.85 -16.49 3.71
CA ASN A 132 7.90 -16.36 2.60
C ASN A 132 8.21 -15.09 1.79
N GLN A 133 8.47 -15.28 0.50
CA GLN A 133 9.15 -14.35 -0.40
C GLN A 133 8.24 -13.27 -1.03
N CYS A 134 7.14 -12.91 -0.35
CA CYS A 134 6.18 -11.98 -0.91
C CYS A 134 6.61 -10.52 -0.68
N VAL A 135 7.09 -9.87 -1.75
CA VAL A 135 7.56 -8.46 -1.69
C VAL A 135 6.37 -7.51 -1.72
N SER A 136 6.32 -6.58 -0.75
CA SER A 136 5.30 -5.54 -0.70
C SER A 136 5.63 -4.38 -1.64
N ILE A 137 4.69 -4.06 -2.52
CA ILE A 137 4.63 -2.83 -3.30
C ILE A 137 3.60 -1.92 -2.65
N ILE A 138 4.02 -0.77 -2.19
CA ILE A 138 3.20 0.13 -1.37
C ILE A 138 2.88 1.37 -2.18
N GLY A 139 1.60 1.60 -2.46
CA GLY A 139 1.13 2.88 -2.99
C GLY A 139 0.31 3.66 -1.96
N PHE A 140 0.11 4.95 -2.19
CA PHE A 140 -0.67 5.81 -1.29
C PHE A 140 -2.02 6.17 -1.91
N ASN A 141 -3.12 5.79 -1.27
CA ASN A 141 -4.47 5.89 -1.83
C ASN A 141 -4.60 5.11 -3.16
N SER A 142 -3.76 4.09 -3.33
CA SER A 142 -3.62 3.28 -4.54
C SER A 142 -4.77 2.30 -4.72
N SER A 143 -5.39 1.86 -3.62
CA SER A 143 -6.51 0.92 -3.59
C SER A 143 -7.73 1.37 -4.40
N ARG A 144 -7.97 2.68 -4.41
CA ARG A 144 -9.14 3.30 -5.05
C ARG A 144 -8.89 3.65 -6.51
N PHE A 145 -7.65 3.99 -6.87
CA PHE A 145 -7.31 4.55 -8.17
C PHE A 145 -6.32 3.65 -8.90
N ASP A 146 -5.09 3.58 -8.42
CA ASP A 146 -3.98 2.94 -9.10
C ASP A 146 -4.22 1.45 -9.37
N GLN A 147 -4.63 0.71 -8.34
CA GLN A 147 -4.84 -0.75 -8.43
C GLN A 147 -5.91 -1.11 -9.48
N ALA A 148 -6.97 -0.32 -9.58
CA ALA A 148 -7.99 -0.54 -10.61
C ALA A 148 -7.42 -0.37 -12.03
N LEU A 149 -6.53 0.61 -12.21
CA LEU A 149 -5.98 0.97 -13.52
C LEU A 149 -5.00 -0.07 -14.06
N PHE A 150 -4.13 -0.60 -13.20
CA PHE A 150 -3.14 -1.57 -13.63
C PHE A 150 -3.57 -3.04 -13.43
N SER A 151 -4.66 -3.33 -12.71
CA SER A 151 -5.18 -4.70 -12.52
C SER A 151 -5.37 -5.47 -13.83
N LYS A 152 -5.80 -4.78 -14.89
CA LYS A 152 -5.97 -5.36 -16.24
C LYS A 152 -4.67 -5.86 -16.86
N TYR A 153 -3.51 -5.33 -16.44
CA TYR A 153 -2.19 -5.78 -16.90
C TYR A 153 -1.60 -6.90 -16.02
N LEU A 154 -2.20 -7.18 -14.87
CA LEU A 154 -1.73 -8.20 -13.91
C LEU A 154 -2.29 -9.61 -14.18
N HIS A 155 -3.08 -9.78 -15.24
CA HIS A 155 -3.61 -11.07 -15.67
C HIS A 155 -3.33 -11.28 -17.17
N ASN A 156 -2.19 -11.90 -17.48
CA ASN A 156 -1.73 -12.15 -18.85
C ASN A 156 -0.86 -13.43 -18.91
N ASP A 157 -0.17 -13.71 -20.01
CA ASP A 157 0.64 -14.93 -20.16
C ASP A 157 1.84 -15.02 -19.21
N LYS A 158 2.29 -13.89 -18.65
CA LYS A 158 3.39 -13.81 -17.68
C LYS A 158 2.90 -13.78 -16.23
N TRP A 159 1.75 -13.18 -15.94
CA TRP A 159 1.28 -12.87 -14.58
C TRP A 159 -0.10 -13.46 -14.27
N THR A 160 -0.29 -13.92 -13.03
CA THR A 160 -1.58 -14.35 -12.50
C THR A 160 -1.87 -13.64 -11.18
N ILE A 161 -3.07 -13.05 -11.06
CA ILE A 161 -3.61 -12.61 -9.78
C ILE A 161 -3.99 -13.85 -8.96
N GLN A 162 -3.28 -14.09 -7.86
CA GLN A 162 -3.51 -15.22 -6.96
C GLN A 162 -4.63 -14.93 -5.95
N SER A 163 -4.65 -13.71 -5.41
CA SER A 163 -5.71 -13.30 -4.50
C SER A 163 -5.96 -11.80 -4.58
N TYR A 164 -7.21 -11.45 -4.34
CA TYR A 164 -7.67 -10.09 -4.17
C TYR A 164 -8.44 -10.00 -2.85
N ILE A 165 -8.07 -9.07 -1.99
CA ILE A 165 -8.72 -8.84 -0.70
C ILE A 165 -9.27 -7.43 -0.68
N GLY A 166 -10.56 -7.29 -0.35
CA GLY A 166 -11.26 -6.01 -0.28
C GLY A 166 -12.45 -5.97 -1.22
N THR A 167 -12.94 -4.76 -1.47
CA THR A 167 -14.02 -4.51 -2.45
C THR A 167 -13.46 -3.72 -3.63
N MET A 168 -14.21 -3.60 -4.73
CA MET A 168 -13.77 -2.84 -5.92
C MET A 168 -13.52 -1.34 -5.62
N GLY A 169 -14.13 -0.77 -4.58
CA GLY A 169 -13.90 0.62 -4.17
C GLY A 169 -12.92 0.80 -3.01
N GLN A 170 -12.55 -0.29 -2.33
CA GLN A 170 -11.66 -0.32 -1.16
C GLN A 170 -10.85 -1.63 -1.19
N GLY A 171 -9.99 -1.76 -2.20
CA GLY A 171 -9.02 -2.85 -2.26
C GLY A 171 -8.05 -2.76 -1.09
N LYS A 172 -7.75 -3.87 -0.43
CA LYS A 172 -6.74 -3.90 0.64
C LYS A 172 -5.43 -4.48 0.15
N GLN A 173 -5.53 -5.53 -0.66
CA GLN A 173 -4.37 -6.25 -1.16
C GLN A 173 -4.66 -6.95 -2.49
N ILE A 174 -3.70 -6.90 -3.39
CA ILE A 174 -3.66 -7.75 -4.60
C ILE A 174 -2.36 -8.53 -4.58
N VAL A 175 -2.42 -9.86 -4.62
CA VAL A 175 -1.24 -10.72 -4.73
C VAL A 175 -1.13 -11.22 -6.15
N VAL A 176 0.05 -11.03 -6.74
CA VAL A 176 0.36 -11.41 -8.13
C VAL A 176 1.56 -12.33 -8.14
N GLU A 177 1.49 -13.34 -8.99
CA GLU A 177 2.54 -14.34 -9.19
C GLU A 177 2.98 -14.38 -10.65
N HIS A 178 4.27 -14.61 -10.86
CA HIS A 178 4.83 -14.89 -12.18
C HIS A 178 4.55 -16.33 -12.62
N LYS A 179 3.92 -16.54 -13.78
CA LYS A 179 3.60 -17.87 -14.31
C LYS A 179 4.83 -18.75 -14.63
N GLN A 180 5.98 -18.16 -14.96
CA GLN A 180 7.22 -18.89 -15.27
C GLN A 180 7.84 -19.60 -14.05
N THR A 181 7.39 -19.32 -12.82
CA THR A 181 7.85 -20.10 -11.64
C THR A 181 7.24 -21.50 -11.53
N HIS A 182 6.39 -21.93 -12.47
CA HIS A 182 5.89 -23.30 -12.55
C HIS A 182 6.74 -24.23 -13.44
N GLN A 183 7.79 -23.74 -14.11
CA GLN A 183 8.60 -24.54 -15.05
C GLN A 183 10.10 -24.45 -14.74
N THR A 184 10.55 -25.11 -13.67
CA THR A 184 11.95 -25.57 -13.58
C THR A 184 12.14 -26.63 -12.48
N ASP A 185 12.42 -27.85 -12.94
CA ASP A 185 13.20 -28.96 -12.39
C ASP A 185 13.11 -29.38 -10.90
N GLN A 186 12.69 -30.63 -10.71
CA GLN A 186 12.61 -31.38 -9.45
C GLN A 186 13.97 -31.73 -8.81
N SER A 187 15.09 -31.23 -9.33
CA SER A 187 16.44 -31.62 -8.89
C SER A 187 17.30 -30.52 -8.27
N ALA A 188 16.79 -29.29 -8.16
CA ALA A 188 17.44 -28.22 -7.43
C ALA A 188 16.52 -27.72 -6.31
N GLN A 189 17.05 -27.69 -5.10
CA GLN A 189 16.34 -27.22 -3.93
C GLN A 189 15.99 -25.73 -4.10
N THR A 190 14.77 -25.49 -4.59
CA THR A 190 13.93 -24.29 -4.45
C THR A 190 14.26 -23.09 -5.36
N GLN A 191 13.82 -23.16 -6.62
CA GLN A 191 13.48 -21.95 -7.37
C GLN A 191 12.15 -21.42 -6.84
N ARG A 192 12.24 -20.37 -6.03
CA ARG A 192 11.11 -19.85 -5.24
C ARG A 192 10.19 -18.99 -6.12
N VAL A 193 8.89 -19.17 -5.89
CA VAL A 193 7.79 -18.41 -6.48
C VAL A 193 7.97 -16.92 -6.20
N GLN A 194 8.15 -16.10 -7.23
CA GLN A 194 8.21 -14.65 -7.09
C GLN A 194 6.78 -14.11 -6.99
N GLN A 195 6.32 -13.91 -5.75
CA GLN A 195 5.07 -13.22 -5.45
C GLN A 195 5.35 -11.77 -5.07
N ILE A 196 4.55 -10.87 -5.61
CA ILE A 196 4.48 -9.48 -5.17
C ILE A 196 3.07 -9.22 -4.62
N LYS A 197 2.96 -8.36 -3.62
CA LYS A 197 1.67 -7.88 -3.12
C LYS A 197 1.58 -6.37 -3.22
N PHE A 198 0.55 -5.90 -3.90
CA PHE A 198 0.19 -4.49 -3.94
C PHE A 198 -0.67 -4.18 -2.71
N ILE A 199 -0.23 -3.22 -1.91
CA ILE A 199 -0.92 -2.76 -0.70
C ILE A 199 -0.99 -1.24 -0.68
N ASP A 200 -1.98 -0.73 0.04
CA ASP A 200 -2.16 0.70 0.24
C ASP A 200 -1.60 1.13 1.61
N ALA A 201 -0.75 2.16 1.62
CA ALA A 201 -0.26 2.80 2.83
C ALA A 201 -1.41 3.27 3.75
N MET A 202 -2.53 3.71 3.16
CA MET A 202 -3.71 4.15 3.91
C MET A 202 -4.41 3.04 4.68
N ASN A 203 -4.08 1.76 4.44
CA ASN A 203 -4.56 0.67 5.30
C ASN A 203 -3.96 0.75 6.72
N TYR A 204 -2.84 1.44 6.88
CA TYR A 204 -2.08 1.55 8.12
C TYR A 204 -2.21 2.92 8.80
N THR A 205 -2.97 3.84 8.22
CA THR A 205 -3.15 5.20 8.73
C THR A 205 -4.63 5.57 8.79
N GLN A 206 -4.94 6.71 9.40
CA GLN A 206 -6.24 7.33 9.15
C GLN A 206 -6.28 7.91 7.73
N PRO A 207 -7.47 8.03 7.11
CA PRO A 207 -7.59 8.67 5.81
C PRO A 207 -7.04 10.09 5.82
N THR A 208 -5.97 10.33 5.06
CA THR A 208 -5.27 11.61 4.97
C THR A 208 -4.67 11.78 3.57
N ASP A 209 -4.21 12.98 3.25
CA ASP A 209 -3.44 13.22 2.03
C ASP A 209 -1.94 12.94 2.25
N LEU A 210 -1.18 12.80 1.16
CA LEU A 210 0.24 12.46 1.24
C LEU A 210 1.07 13.51 1.98
N ALA A 211 0.72 14.80 1.86
CA ALA A 211 1.48 15.87 2.49
C ALA A 211 1.29 15.83 4.03
N ASN A 212 0.06 15.64 4.49
CA ASN A 212 -0.24 15.43 5.91
C ASN A 212 0.35 14.12 6.42
N PHE A 213 0.30 13.03 5.66
CA PHE A 213 0.98 11.79 6.01
C PHE A 213 2.49 11.98 6.21
N ALA A 214 3.14 12.69 5.29
CA ALA A 214 4.55 13.02 5.39
C ALA A 214 4.83 13.88 6.61
N LYS A 215 4.01 14.88 6.87
CA LYS A 215 4.15 15.77 8.03
C LYS A 215 3.97 15.05 9.37
N ASP A 216 2.97 14.18 9.47
CA ASP A 216 2.59 13.52 10.72
C ASP A 216 3.54 12.39 11.10
N PHE A 217 4.09 11.68 10.11
CA PHE A 217 4.91 10.48 10.33
C PHE A 217 6.36 10.62 9.89
N GLY A 218 6.74 11.67 9.16
CA GLY A 218 8.13 11.93 8.76
C GLY A 218 8.87 12.87 9.70
N ASN A 219 9.97 13.47 9.22
CA ASN A 219 10.82 14.36 10.03
C ASN A 219 10.59 15.84 9.65
N LYS A 220 11.19 16.76 10.44
CA LYS A 220 11.11 18.21 10.23
C LYS A 220 11.65 18.68 8.87
N ASP A 221 12.49 17.87 8.25
CA ASP A 221 13.16 18.16 6.97
C ASP A 221 12.45 17.51 5.77
N ASN A 222 11.22 17.01 5.96
CA ASN A 222 10.47 16.39 4.87
C ASN A 222 10.27 17.39 3.72
N GLU A 223 10.73 17.00 2.54
CA GLU A 223 10.53 17.75 1.30
C GLU A 223 9.04 18.01 1.08
N SER A 224 8.69 19.26 0.75
CA SER A 224 7.30 19.59 0.48
C SER A 224 6.85 18.85 -0.78
N LYS A 225 5.62 18.34 -0.74
CA LYS A 225 4.99 17.81 -1.93
C LYS A 225 4.88 18.96 -2.94
N GLY A 226 5.60 18.85 -4.07
CA GLY A 226 5.54 19.83 -5.14
C GLY A 226 4.12 20.03 -5.70
N LEU A 227 3.99 20.90 -6.70
CA LEU A 227 2.70 21.25 -7.28
C LEU A 227 2.65 20.86 -8.75
N PHE A 228 1.70 20.00 -9.11
CA PHE A 228 1.48 19.59 -10.49
C PHE A 228 -0.01 19.65 -10.84
N GLN A 229 -0.33 20.06 -12.06
CA GLN A 229 -1.71 20.15 -12.55
C GLN A 229 -2.29 18.77 -12.95
N TYR A 230 -3.59 18.57 -12.75
CA TYR A 230 -4.22 17.28 -13.01
C TYR A 230 -5.21 17.26 -14.18
N GLU A 231 -5.65 18.43 -14.65
CA GLU A 231 -6.77 18.55 -15.60
C GLU A 231 -6.33 19.07 -16.99
N GLY A 232 -5.12 19.63 -17.11
CA GLY A 232 -4.63 20.28 -18.33
C GLY A 232 -4.02 19.35 -19.39
N ILE A 233 -3.70 18.10 -19.03
CA ILE A 233 -3.21 17.08 -19.97
C ILE A 233 -4.28 16.02 -20.24
N THR A 234 -4.43 15.66 -21.51
CA THR A 234 -5.33 14.63 -22.02
C THR A 234 -4.57 13.64 -22.90
N TYR A 235 -5.23 12.51 -23.23
CA TYR A 235 -4.66 11.52 -24.13
C TYR A 235 -4.35 12.08 -25.53
N ASP A 236 -5.07 13.12 -25.95
CA ASP A 236 -4.94 13.67 -27.29
C ASP A 236 -3.85 14.75 -27.37
N ASN A 237 -3.51 15.40 -26.24
CA ASN A 237 -2.58 16.52 -26.21
C ASN A 237 -1.27 16.25 -25.43
N TYR A 238 -1.11 15.11 -24.75
CA TYR A 238 0.01 14.88 -23.82
C TYR A 238 1.37 15.15 -24.46
N ASN A 239 1.63 14.60 -25.66
CA ASN A 239 2.93 14.75 -26.30
C ASN A 239 3.23 16.22 -26.65
N TYR A 240 2.20 16.98 -27.05
CA TYR A 240 2.37 18.40 -27.33
C TYR A 240 2.52 19.24 -26.05
N GLU A 241 1.74 18.95 -25.01
CA GLU A 241 1.78 19.72 -23.76
C GLU A 241 3.04 19.44 -22.95
N LEU A 242 3.53 18.20 -22.93
CA LEU A 242 4.70 17.79 -22.14
C LEU A 242 6.04 18.23 -22.75
N ASN A 243 6.13 18.34 -24.08
CA ASN A 243 7.34 18.80 -24.77
C ASN A 243 7.61 20.31 -24.66
N LYS A 244 6.70 21.09 -24.06
CA LYS A 244 6.90 22.54 -23.93
C LYS A 244 7.89 22.85 -22.81
N SER A 245 8.80 23.79 -23.08
CA SER A 245 9.76 24.32 -22.09
C SER A 245 9.18 25.38 -21.16
N GLN A 246 8.05 25.99 -21.53
CA GLN A 246 7.39 26.98 -20.68
C GLN A 246 6.56 26.29 -19.58
N PRO A 247 6.46 26.87 -18.36
CA PRO A 247 5.64 26.31 -17.28
C PRO A 247 4.14 26.29 -17.64
N PHE A 248 3.36 25.55 -16.86
CA PHE A 248 1.90 25.62 -16.91
C PHE A 248 1.41 26.99 -16.45
N SER A 249 0.33 27.48 -17.05
CA SER A 249 -0.31 28.70 -16.57
C SER A 249 -1.04 28.43 -15.24
N ILE A 250 -1.22 29.45 -14.40
CA ILE A 250 -1.92 29.33 -13.12
C ILE A 250 -3.31 28.69 -13.25
N ARG A 251 -4.03 29.02 -14.32
CA ARG A 251 -5.37 28.46 -14.62
C ARG A 251 -5.37 26.96 -14.90
N ALA A 252 -4.24 26.38 -15.27
CA ALA A 252 -4.13 24.94 -15.48
C ALA A 252 -4.25 24.15 -14.17
N PHE A 253 -4.01 24.79 -13.02
CA PHE A 253 -4.09 24.18 -11.69
C PHE A 253 -5.46 24.31 -11.04
N ASP A 254 -6.36 25.09 -11.63
CA ASP A 254 -7.73 25.22 -11.13
C ASP A 254 -8.44 23.87 -11.26
N SER A 255 -8.97 23.37 -10.15
CA SER A 255 -9.73 22.12 -10.16
C SER A 255 -11.22 22.41 -10.30
N GLN A 256 -11.79 22.04 -11.45
CA GLN A 256 -13.23 22.14 -11.68
C GLN A 256 -13.99 21.21 -10.73
N PHE A 257 -13.43 20.04 -10.43
CA PHE A 257 -14.07 19.05 -9.58
C PHE A 257 -14.13 19.47 -8.10
N LYS A 258 -13.08 20.11 -7.59
CA LYS A 258 -13.01 20.56 -6.20
C LYS A 258 -13.48 22.00 -6.02
N ASN A 259 -13.85 22.68 -7.11
CA ASN A 259 -14.13 24.12 -7.16
C ASN A 259 -13.08 24.93 -6.39
N LYS A 260 -11.80 24.61 -6.63
CA LYS A 260 -10.64 25.21 -5.95
C LYS A 260 -9.71 25.81 -6.98
N THR A 261 -9.37 27.07 -6.80
CA THR A 261 -8.38 27.77 -7.62
C THR A 261 -7.00 27.72 -6.96
N MET A 262 -5.95 27.84 -7.76
CA MET A 262 -4.59 27.96 -7.24
C MET A 262 -4.38 29.34 -6.59
N SER A 263 -3.64 29.41 -5.48
CA SER A 263 -3.23 30.68 -4.89
C SER A 263 -1.99 31.23 -5.60
N ASP A 264 -1.81 32.55 -5.57
CA ASP A 264 -0.63 33.18 -6.18
C ASP A 264 0.68 32.70 -5.50
N ASP A 265 0.66 32.53 -4.17
CA ASP A 265 1.80 32.04 -3.39
C ASP A 265 2.19 30.61 -3.80
N ASP A 266 1.21 29.70 -3.88
CA ASP A 266 1.43 28.32 -4.35
C ASP A 266 1.95 28.32 -5.80
N TYR A 267 1.45 29.21 -6.65
CA TYR A 267 1.89 29.29 -8.04
C TYR A 267 3.34 29.80 -8.15
N GLN A 268 3.78 30.70 -7.28
CA GLN A 268 5.18 31.10 -7.22
C GLN A 268 6.09 29.94 -6.80
N LEU A 269 5.66 29.10 -5.86
CA LEU A 269 6.40 27.89 -5.49
C LEU A 269 6.52 26.92 -6.68
N TYR A 270 5.44 26.72 -7.43
CA TYR A 270 5.49 25.94 -8.66
C TYR A 270 6.50 26.52 -9.67
N LEU A 271 6.47 27.83 -9.92
CA LEU A 271 7.39 28.47 -10.87
C LEU A 271 8.86 28.39 -10.42
N SER A 272 9.12 28.52 -9.11
CA SER A 272 10.48 28.41 -8.57
C SER A 272 11.07 27.01 -8.74
N ASP A 273 10.22 25.98 -8.71
CA ASP A 273 10.65 24.59 -8.90
C ASP A 273 10.76 24.26 -10.39
N ALA A 274 9.74 24.59 -11.17
CA ALA A 274 9.63 24.25 -12.59
C ALA A 274 10.76 24.82 -13.45
N LYS A 275 11.36 25.96 -13.06
CA LYS A 275 12.49 26.58 -13.78
C LYS A 275 13.75 25.69 -13.84
N ASN A 276 13.85 24.70 -12.96
CA ASN A 276 15.01 23.80 -12.90
C ASN A 276 14.93 22.67 -13.95
N TYR A 277 13.84 22.62 -14.72
CA TYR A 277 13.54 21.54 -15.67
C TYR A 277 13.38 22.10 -17.08
N ALA A 278 13.94 21.40 -18.08
CA ALA A 278 13.97 21.89 -19.46
C ALA A 278 12.60 21.79 -20.15
N THR A 279 11.82 20.77 -19.79
CA THR A 279 10.47 20.52 -20.31
C THR A 279 9.49 20.22 -19.18
N ARG A 280 8.18 20.32 -19.49
CA ARG A 280 7.13 19.87 -18.56
C ARG A 280 7.16 18.35 -18.33
N GLN A 281 7.72 17.58 -19.27
CA GLN A 281 7.96 16.14 -19.07
C GLN A 281 9.01 15.89 -17.99
N ASP A 282 10.14 16.60 -18.05
CA ASP A 282 11.19 16.50 -17.03
C ASP A 282 10.64 16.86 -15.64
N TYR A 283 9.80 17.91 -15.57
CA TYR A 283 9.12 18.27 -14.34
C TYR A 283 8.11 17.22 -13.87
N LEU A 284 7.35 16.60 -14.79
CA LEU A 284 6.42 15.52 -14.46
C LEU A 284 7.15 14.30 -13.88
N GLN A 285 8.26 13.92 -14.50
CA GLN A 285 9.10 12.84 -14.00
C GLN A 285 9.56 13.16 -12.59
N HIS A 286 10.24 14.28 -12.38
CA HIS A 286 10.70 14.69 -11.05
C HIS A 286 9.56 14.72 -10.02
N TYR A 287 8.41 15.28 -10.38
CA TYR A 287 7.24 15.35 -9.50
C TYR A 287 6.78 13.96 -9.04
N ASN A 288 6.68 13.02 -9.97
CA ASN A 288 6.26 11.66 -9.67
C ASN A 288 7.29 10.88 -8.85
N GLU A 289 8.59 11.10 -9.12
CA GLU A 289 9.68 10.51 -8.36
C GLU A 289 9.65 11.01 -6.91
N LEU A 290 9.58 12.33 -6.72
CA LEU A 290 9.47 12.98 -5.41
C LEU A 290 8.27 12.45 -4.61
N ASP A 291 7.14 12.29 -5.27
CA ASP A 291 5.92 11.75 -4.65
C ASP A 291 6.09 10.32 -4.11
N THR A 292 6.98 9.51 -4.71
CA THR A 292 7.32 8.19 -4.17
C THR A 292 8.35 8.26 -3.04
N GLN A 293 9.32 9.18 -3.13
CA GLN A 293 10.36 9.36 -2.13
C GLN A 293 9.81 9.90 -0.81
N ILE A 294 8.85 10.83 -0.86
CA ILE A 294 8.18 11.41 0.32
C ILE A 294 7.49 10.32 1.18
N MET A 295 7.07 9.19 0.59
CA MET A 295 6.44 8.10 1.33
C MET A 295 7.42 7.27 2.17
N ILE A 296 8.70 7.26 1.81
CA ILE A 296 9.68 6.29 2.32
C ILE A 296 9.87 6.47 3.83
N GLN A 297 10.25 7.66 4.24
CA GLN A 297 10.58 7.96 5.63
C GLN A 297 9.38 7.85 6.58
N PRO A 298 8.19 8.39 6.28
CA PRO A 298 6.98 8.13 7.04
C PRO A 298 6.67 6.64 7.23
N LEU A 299 6.79 5.83 6.17
CA LEU A 299 6.54 4.40 6.23
C LEU A 299 7.62 3.66 7.02
N ASP A 300 8.88 4.04 6.88
CA ASP A 300 9.98 3.53 7.72
C ASP A 300 9.71 3.82 9.19
N ASN A 301 9.31 5.05 9.53
CA ASN A 301 8.99 5.44 10.91
C ASN A 301 7.83 4.62 11.48
N LEU A 302 6.77 4.42 10.70
CA LEU A 302 5.65 3.54 11.08
C LEU A 302 6.10 2.10 11.30
N ILE A 303 6.86 1.52 10.35
CA ILE A 303 7.40 0.17 10.48
C ILE A 303 8.24 0.05 11.76
N ASN A 304 9.08 1.04 12.04
CA ASN A 304 9.92 1.06 13.25
C ASN A 304 9.09 1.10 14.52
N TRP A 305 8.00 1.87 14.51
CA TRP A 305 7.09 1.96 15.64
C TRP A 305 6.45 0.60 15.96
N PHE A 306 5.97 -0.14 14.96
CA PHE A 306 5.45 -1.50 15.16
C PHE A 306 6.55 -2.49 15.55
N TYR A 307 7.74 -2.33 14.99
CA TYR A 307 8.88 -3.20 15.27
C TYR A 307 9.31 -3.15 16.74
N GLN A 308 9.16 -2.02 17.43
CA GLN A 308 9.41 -1.91 18.89
C GLN A 308 8.57 -2.90 19.72
N PHE A 309 7.47 -3.40 19.18
CA PHE A 309 6.60 -4.40 19.80
C PHE A 309 6.79 -5.81 19.21
N ASN A 310 7.86 -6.04 18.45
CA ASN A 310 8.12 -7.27 17.66
C ASN A 310 6.99 -7.59 16.66
N VAL A 311 6.32 -6.56 16.12
CA VAL A 311 5.27 -6.71 15.13
C VAL A 311 5.78 -6.23 13.77
N ASP A 312 5.77 -7.12 12.77
CA ASP A 312 5.95 -6.71 11.38
C ASP A 312 4.66 -6.08 10.84
N MET A 313 4.67 -4.75 10.67
CA MET A 313 3.53 -3.97 10.20
C MET A 313 2.90 -4.53 8.92
N LEU A 314 3.73 -5.01 7.97
CA LEU A 314 3.25 -5.40 6.63
C LEU A 314 2.87 -6.88 6.53
N SER A 315 3.11 -7.65 7.59
CA SER A 315 2.55 -9.00 7.71
C SER A 315 1.04 -8.95 7.99
N PHE A 316 0.52 -7.81 8.48
CA PHE A 316 -0.90 -7.61 8.71
C PHE A 316 -1.53 -6.67 7.68
N MET A 317 -2.84 -6.81 7.50
CA MET A 317 -3.60 -6.14 6.45
C MET A 317 -4.09 -4.73 6.81
N SER A 318 -3.95 -4.31 8.06
CA SER A 318 -4.44 -2.99 8.50
C SER A 318 -3.83 -2.54 9.83
N LEU A 319 -3.97 -1.24 10.11
CA LEU A 319 -3.65 -0.64 11.41
C LEU A 319 -4.32 -1.36 12.58
N ALA A 320 -5.61 -1.72 12.45
CA ALA A 320 -6.33 -2.43 13.50
C ALA A 320 -5.81 -3.85 13.73
N ALA A 321 -5.42 -4.55 12.67
CA ALA A 321 -4.81 -5.87 12.79
C ALA A 321 -3.45 -5.79 13.48
N ASN A 322 -2.62 -4.81 13.13
CA ASN A 322 -1.37 -4.54 13.81
C ASN A 322 -1.56 -4.17 15.29
N ALA A 323 -2.52 -3.31 15.62
CA ALA A 323 -2.83 -2.95 17.01
C ALA A 323 -3.26 -4.17 17.84
N ASN A 324 -4.04 -5.08 17.24
CA ASN A 324 -4.38 -6.35 17.87
C ASN A 324 -3.15 -7.24 18.07
N ALA A 325 -2.23 -7.29 17.11
CA ALA A 325 -0.98 -8.03 17.24
C ALA A 325 -0.12 -7.49 18.40
N ILE A 326 0.00 -6.17 18.53
CA ILE A 326 0.68 -5.52 19.67
C ILE A 326 0.02 -5.95 20.98
N LYS A 327 -1.31 -5.93 21.06
CA LYS A 327 -2.04 -6.34 22.26
C LYS A 327 -1.69 -7.77 22.68
N TYR A 328 -1.61 -8.69 21.72
CA TYR A 328 -1.21 -10.07 22.00
C TYR A 328 0.28 -10.18 22.36
N ALA A 329 1.16 -9.46 21.66
CA ALA A 329 2.59 -9.42 21.98
C ALA A 329 2.83 -8.98 23.44
N ILE A 330 2.09 -7.97 23.91
CA ILE A 330 2.17 -7.51 25.30
C ILE A 330 1.57 -8.52 26.27
N ALA A 331 0.41 -9.10 25.95
CA ALA A 331 -0.27 -10.07 26.81
C ALA A 331 0.55 -11.36 27.02
N TYR A 332 1.32 -11.76 26.02
CA TYR A 332 2.15 -12.97 26.03
C TYR A 332 3.64 -12.67 26.20
N LYS A 333 4.04 -11.47 26.61
CA LYS A 333 5.47 -11.10 26.74
C LYS A 333 6.26 -12.01 27.69
N ASP A 334 5.59 -12.53 28.73
CA ASP A 334 6.15 -13.43 29.74
C ASP A 334 5.84 -14.91 29.45
N PHE A 335 5.30 -15.20 28.26
CA PHE A 335 4.99 -16.55 27.81
C PHE A 335 6.22 -17.21 27.19
N HIS A 336 6.65 -18.33 27.77
CA HIS A 336 7.81 -19.09 27.38
C HIS A 336 7.38 -20.46 26.86
N LEU A 337 7.57 -20.69 25.56
CA LEU A 337 7.17 -21.94 24.89
C LEU A 337 7.76 -23.21 25.52
N ASN A 338 8.95 -23.10 26.10
CA ASN A 338 9.68 -24.23 26.68
C ASN A 338 9.40 -24.44 28.17
N VAL A 339 8.54 -23.60 28.78
CA VAL A 339 8.18 -23.72 30.19
C VAL A 339 6.93 -24.57 30.31
N ASN A 340 6.99 -25.56 31.19
CA ASN A 340 5.84 -26.38 31.52
C ASN A 340 4.97 -25.62 32.52
N TYR A 341 3.90 -24.99 32.04
CA TYR A 341 2.98 -24.22 32.90
C TYR A 341 2.09 -25.19 33.69
N PRO A 342 2.10 -25.15 35.04
CA PRO A 342 1.20 -25.99 35.83
C PRO A 342 -0.26 -25.57 35.58
N GLN A 343 -1.16 -26.56 35.46
CA GLN A 343 -2.58 -26.35 35.16
C GLN A 343 -3.27 -25.38 36.14
N GLN A 344 -2.81 -25.37 37.40
CA GLN A 344 -3.14 -24.38 38.41
C GLN A 344 -1.93 -24.20 39.34
N SER A 345 -1.48 -22.97 39.55
CA SER A 345 -0.56 -22.65 40.64
C SER A 345 -1.38 -22.21 41.85
N LYS A 346 -0.98 -22.57 43.08
CA LYS A 346 -1.59 -22.03 44.32
C LYS A 346 -1.52 -20.50 44.43
N LYS A 347 -0.80 -19.83 43.51
CA LYS A 347 -0.63 -18.37 43.42
C LYS A 347 -1.47 -17.73 42.31
N SER A 348 -2.18 -18.52 41.50
CA SER A 348 -3.04 -17.98 40.45
C SER A 348 -4.23 -17.28 41.11
N THR A 349 -4.33 -15.97 40.96
CA THR A 349 -5.51 -15.24 41.42
C THR A 349 -6.70 -15.64 40.55
N PRO A 350 -7.76 -16.23 41.12
CA PRO A 350 -8.96 -16.51 40.35
C PRO A 350 -9.51 -15.21 39.77
N PHE A 351 -10.07 -15.27 38.57
CA PHE A 351 -10.77 -14.12 38.02
C PHE A 351 -12.01 -13.85 38.87
N ILE A 352 -12.05 -12.69 39.53
CA ILE A 352 -13.22 -12.25 40.29
C ILE A 352 -14.02 -11.30 39.41
N LEU A 353 -15.23 -11.72 39.05
CA LEU A 353 -16.16 -10.84 38.33
C LEU A 353 -16.62 -9.72 39.26
N SER A 354 -16.07 -8.52 39.08
CA SER A 354 -16.51 -7.34 39.82
C SER A 354 -17.75 -6.71 39.18
N GLN A 355 -18.58 -6.05 40.01
CA GLN A 355 -19.74 -5.29 39.53
C GLN A 355 -19.34 -4.25 38.48
N SER A 356 -18.18 -3.58 38.64
CA SER A 356 -17.70 -2.58 37.68
C SER A 356 -17.40 -3.22 36.32
N ASN A 357 -16.69 -4.37 36.31
CA ASN A 357 -16.42 -5.12 35.09
C ASN A 357 -17.72 -5.58 34.40
N TRP A 358 -18.69 -6.06 35.19
CA TRP A 358 -20.00 -6.47 34.70
C TRP A 358 -20.75 -5.31 34.04
N ASN A 359 -20.86 -4.17 34.73
CA ASN A 359 -21.56 -2.99 34.25
C ASN A 359 -20.95 -2.51 32.92
N LEU A 360 -19.61 -2.45 32.83
CA LEU A 360 -18.91 -2.07 31.60
C LEU A 360 -19.23 -3.02 30.44
N LYS A 361 -19.28 -4.34 30.68
CA LYS A 361 -19.63 -5.34 29.67
C LYS A 361 -21.07 -5.18 29.20
N VAL A 362 -22.03 -5.12 30.13
CA VAL A 362 -23.46 -4.98 29.80
C VAL A 362 -23.73 -3.69 29.03
N ILE A 363 -23.14 -2.58 29.43
CA ILE A 363 -23.28 -1.30 28.73
C ILE A 363 -22.67 -1.38 27.33
N GLY A 364 -21.46 -1.93 27.21
CA GLY A 364 -20.76 -2.09 25.93
C GLY A 364 -21.56 -2.89 24.90
N TYR A 365 -22.10 -4.04 25.30
CA TYR A 365 -22.93 -4.86 24.41
C TYR A 365 -24.25 -4.17 24.03
N ASN A 366 -24.90 -3.47 24.96
CA ASN A 366 -26.10 -2.70 24.66
C ASN A 366 -25.84 -1.57 23.65
N ILE A 367 -24.70 -0.87 23.77
CA ILE A 367 -24.30 0.15 22.79
C ILE A 367 -24.07 -0.49 21.42
N GLN A 368 -23.35 -1.62 21.39
CA GLN A 368 -23.07 -2.35 20.15
C GLN A 368 -24.35 -2.79 19.43
N ASP A 369 -25.33 -3.34 20.16
CA ASP A 369 -26.59 -3.79 19.58
C ASP A 369 -27.45 -2.63 19.08
N LYS A 370 -27.49 -1.50 19.81
CA LYS A 370 -28.14 -0.27 19.36
C LYS A 370 -27.53 0.27 18.06
N GLN A 371 -26.21 0.32 17.96
CA GLN A 371 -25.49 0.75 16.75
C GLN A 371 -25.75 -0.18 15.55
N LYS A 372 -26.07 -1.45 15.80
CA LYS A 372 -26.40 -2.44 14.76
C LYS A 372 -27.91 -2.61 14.53
N HIS A 373 -28.74 -1.76 15.14
CA HIS A 373 -30.20 -1.82 15.06
C HIS A 373 -30.80 -3.20 15.41
N ARG A 374 -30.18 -3.91 16.37
CA ARG A 374 -30.71 -5.18 16.87
C ARG A 374 -31.75 -4.95 17.97
N LYS A 375 -32.64 -5.92 18.16
CA LYS A 375 -33.59 -5.90 19.28
C LYS A 375 -32.84 -6.12 20.60
N THR A 376 -33.02 -5.22 21.57
CA THR A 376 -32.33 -5.26 22.88
C THR A 376 -33.27 -5.64 24.03
N ASN A 377 -34.51 -6.01 23.74
CA ASN A 377 -35.57 -6.25 24.73
C ASN A 377 -35.27 -7.44 25.66
N ASN A 378 -34.43 -8.38 25.22
CA ASN A 378 -34.05 -9.57 25.98
C ASN A 378 -32.55 -9.58 26.32
N ASN A 379 -31.87 -8.44 26.25
CA ASN A 379 -30.46 -8.36 26.58
C ASN A 379 -30.27 -8.51 28.10
N VAL A 380 -29.16 -9.13 28.47
CA VAL A 380 -28.68 -9.17 29.84
C VAL A 380 -28.53 -7.75 30.38
N THR A 381 -28.92 -7.55 31.62
CA THR A 381 -28.99 -6.27 32.31
C THR A 381 -27.96 -6.20 33.43
N ILE A 382 -27.75 -5.00 33.96
CA ILE A 382 -26.86 -4.78 35.11
C ILE A 382 -27.36 -5.57 36.33
N ASN A 383 -28.67 -5.79 36.43
CA ASN A 383 -29.31 -6.48 37.55
C ASN A 383 -29.05 -7.99 37.54
N ASP A 384 -28.61 -8.57 36.42
CA ASP A 384 -28.31 -10.00 36.32
C ASP A 384 -26.94 -10.36 36.94
N TYR A 385 -26.25 -9.40 37.55
CA TYR A 385 -24.90 -9.56 38.10
C TYR A 385 -24.78 -10.75 39.04
N ASP A 386 -25.67 -10.88 40.03
CA ASP A 386 -25.55 -11.90 41.07
C ASP A 386 -25.62 -13.31 40.49
N TYR A 387 -26.50 -13.52 39.51
CA TYR A 387 -26.63 -14.80 38.79
C TYR A 387 -25.33 -15.17 38.06
N TYR A 388 -24.74 -14.22 37.33
CA TYR A 388 -23.50 -14.49 36.58
C TYR A 388 -22.29 -14.59 37.50
N LYS A 389 -22.22 -13.79 38.57
CA LYS A 389 -21.14 -13.86 39.58
C LYS A 389 -21.09 -15.26 40.19
N ASP A 390 -22.22 -15.79 40.64
CA ASP A 390 -22.34 -17.13 41.17
C ASP A 390 -21.95 -18.21 40.15
N LEU A 391 -22.26 -18.02 38.86
CA LEU A 391 -21.80 -18.92 37.79
C LEU A 391 -20.28 -18.94 37.63
N PHE A 392 -19.60 -17.80 37.80
CA PHE A 392 -18.13 -17.69 37.74
C PHE A 392 -17.45 -18.22 39.00
N GLU A 393 -18.11 -18.19 40.15
CA GLU A 393 -17.58 -18.68 41.44
C GLU A 393 -17.71 -20.20 41.60
N ARG A 394 -18.57 -20.86 40.81
CA ARG A 394 -18.75 -22.33 40.81
C ARG A 394 -17.80 -23.09 39.86
N GLN A 395 -17.00 -22.39 39.07
CA GLN A 395 -15.96 -22.97 38.18
C GLN A 395 -14.63 -23.09 38.91
#